data_AF-A0A3N5QDC6-F1
#
_entry.id   AF-A0A3N5QDC6-F1
#
_cell.length_a   1.000
_cell.length_b   1.000
_cell.length_c   1.000
_cell.angle_alpha   90.00
_cell.angle_beta   90.00
_cell.angle_gamma   90.00
#
_symmetry.space_group_name_H-M   'P 1'
#
loop_
_entity.id
_entity.type
_entity.pdbx_description
1 polymer ?
#
loop_
_entity_poly.entity_id
_entity_poly.type
_entity_poly.pdbx_seq_one_letter_code
_entity_poly.pdbx_strand_id
1 'polypeptide(L)'
;MALRCPNLDDRRFEDLVEEGRRYISQHCRDWTDLSPGDPGIVLLEVFAYLTDMLLYRLNRLPEKAYIEFLRLIGVRLHPPSAASVNLIFRLARPQNHPVDIPKGTRITTSRTDSGAEPPIFVTLETASIDPGATEKEVFALHCDLIEAELAGVGTGLSGLSVKVSRPPIIAPVGDQLDLVVGIETPEEELGGISATAIEYGDKAYRIWREVDNFNNLGEDRFVYVVDRLAGKIFFAPSISMVLSDGSLKGIPEALAEIPPADRQIRVWYRRGGGPNGNVTANLLTNLKDPLPGVEVTNPKPATGGRAAESLDNALRRGPQELHSLHRAVTARDFELIAKQSSGAVDRVHAFTKSMMWSHASPGTVEVLLVPHIPETQRANEWVKAEILHVHETEPAR
;
A
#
# COMPACT_ATOMS: atom_id res chain seq x y z
N MET A 1 -18.03 -15.25 -0.37
CA MET A 1 -18.22 -16.07 0.84
C MET A 1 -16.88 -16.10 1.54
N ALA A 2 -16.77 -15.57 2.77
CA ALA A 2 -15.49 -15.59 3.49
C ALA A 2 -15.04 -17.05 3.61
N LEU A 3 -13.80 -17.34 3.20
CA LEU A 3 -13.18 -18.65 3.43
C LEU A 3 -13.07 -18.81 4.94
N ARG A 4 -14.00 -19.56 5.55
CA ARG A 4 -13.84 -19.95 6.95
C ARG A 4 -12.57 -20.78 7.03
N CYS A 5 -11.66 -20.42 7.93
CA CYS A 5 -10.52 -21.27 8.21
C CYS A 5 -11.06 -22.68 8.49
N PRO A 6 -10.64 -23.71 7.74
CA PRO A 6 -11.07 -25.06 8.05
C PRO A 6 -10.59 -25.38 9.46
N ASN A 7 -11.49 -25.89 10.30
CA ASN A 7 -11.08 -26.51 11.55
C ASN A 7 -10.33 -27.79 11.15
N LEU A 8 -9.00 -27.76 11.27
CA LEU A 8 -8.14 -28.84 10.78
C LEU A 8 -8.26 -30.07 11.68
N ASP A 9 -8.50 -29.86 12.98
CA ASP A 9 -8.69 -30.90 13.97
C ASP A 9 -9.58 -30.36 15.10
N ASP A 10 -10.74 -30.95 15.31
CA ASP A 10 -11.77 -30.46 16.24
C ASP A 10 -11.74 -31.14 17.61
N ARG A 11 -10.78 -32.03 17.87
CA ARG A 11 -10.61 -32.72 19.14
C ARG A 11 -10.31 -31.73 20.27
N ARG A 12 -10.95 -31.96 21.41
CA ARG A 12 -10.73 -31.23 22.66
C ARG A 12 -10.01 -32.08 23.67
N PHE A 13 -9.58 -31.47 24.76
CA PHE A 13 -8.99 -32.15 25.92
C PHE A 13 -9.68 -33.48 26.29
N GLU A 14 -11.02 -33.47 26.41
CA GLU A 14 -11.79 -34.66 26.79
C GLU A 14 -11.66 -35.79 25.77
N ASP A 15 -11.74 -35.46 24.47
CA ASP A 15 -11.59 -36.42 23.38
C ASP A 15 -10.20 -37.08 23.40
N LEU A 16 -9.17 -36.28 23.65
CA LEU A 16 -7.78 -36.72 23.72
C LEU A 16 -7.52 -37.62 24.93
N VAL A 17 -8.10 -37.29 26.09
CA VAL A 17 -8.00 -38.12 27.29
C VAL A 17 -8.74 -39.44 27.09
N GLU A 18 -9.93 -39.42 26.50
CA GLU A 18 -10.69 -40.64 26.20
C GLU A 18 -9.97 -41.55 25.19
N GLU A 19 -9.40 -40.95 24.14
CA GLU A 19 -8.62 -41.67 23.14
C GLU A 19 -7.39 -42.33 23.78
N GLY A 20 -6.67 -41.59 24.63
CA GLY A 20 -5.54 -42.13 25.39
C GLY A 20 -5.92 -43.27 26.33
N ARG A 21 -7.03 -43.15 27.06
CA ARG A 21 -7.56 -44.22 27.93
C ARG A 21 -7.94 -45.48 27.15
N ARG A 22 -8.57 -45.31 25.98
CA ARG A 22 -8.89 -46.42 25.07
C ARG A 22 -7.61 -47.09 24.57
N TYR A 23 -6.60 -46.31 24.20
CA TYR A 23 -5.32 -46.83 23.74
C TYR A 23 -4.61 -47.65 24.83
N ILE A 24 -4.54 -47.13 26.06
CA ILE A 24 -3.95 -47.81 27.23
C ILE A 24 -4.68 -49.14 27.49
N SER A 25 -6.02 -49.13 27.49
CA SER A 25 -6.83 -50.34 27.74
C SER A 25 -6.58 -51.47 26.72
N GLN A 26 -6.21 -51.11 25.48
CA GLN A 26 -5.96 -52.08 24.42
C GLN A 26 -4.52 -52.63 24.43
N HIS A 27 -3.53 -51.78 24.76
CA HIS A 27 -2.12 -52.10 24.56
C HIS A 27 -1.35 -52.35 25.87
N CYS A 28 -1.84 -51.84 27.00
CA CYS A 28 -1.15 -51.88 28.29
C CYS A 28 -2.00 -52.63 29.32
N ARG A 29 -2.20 -53.94 29.11
CA ARG A 29 -3.04 -54.77 29.97
C ARG A 29 -2.57 -54.87 31.43
N ASP A 30 -1.29 -54.62 31.68
CA ASP A 30 -0.70 -54.63 33.03
C ASP A 30 -0.98 -53.34 33.81
N TRP A 31 -1.41 -52.26 33.13
CA TRP A 31 -1.77 -51.01 33.76
C TRP A 31 -3.27 -51.01 34.09
N THR A 32 -3.57 -51.25 35.36
CA THR A 32 -4.95 -51.49 35.84
C THR A 32 -5.58 -50.32 36.55
N ASP A 33 -4.78 -49.44 37.18
CA ASP A 33 -5.27 -48.22 37.83
C ASP A 33 -5.36 -47.06 36.82
N LEU A 34 -6.59 -46.74 36.42
CA LEU A 34 -6.89 -45.60 35.55
C LEU A 34 -7.61 -44.49 36.33
N SER A 35 -7.49 -44.46 37.66
CA SER A 35 -8.08 -43.41 38.49
C SER A 35 -7.40 -42.05 38.25
N PRO A 36 -8.06 -40.92 38.59
CA PRO A 36 -7.44 -39.59 38.47
C PRO A 36 -6.16 -39.40 39.33
N GLY A 37 -5.96 -40.26 40.34
CA GLY A 37 -4.78 -40.21 41.21
C GLY A 37 -3.57 -40.96 40.65
N ASP A 38 -3.74 -41.75 39.59
CA ASP A 38 -2.65 -42.50 38.97
C ASP A 38 -1.66 -41.56 38.26
N PRO A 39 -0.34 -41.63 38.54
CA PRO A 39 0.63 -40.73 37.91
C PRO A 39 0.69 -40.82 36.38
N GLY A 40 0.41 -41.99 35.80
CA GLY A 40 0.37 -42.16 34.35
C GLY A 40 -0.86 -41.50 33.73
N ILE A 41 -2.01 -41.53 34.41
CA ILE A 41 -3.21 -40.78 34.03
C ILE A 41 -2.97 -39.28 34.12
N VAL A 42 -2.31 -38.81 35.17
CA VAL A 42 -1.93 -37.39 35.29
C VAL A 42 -1.02 -36.96 34.14
N LEU A 43 -0.04 -37.80 33.76
CA LEU A 43 0.80 -37.54 32.58
C LEU A 43 -0.03 -37.51 31.28
N LEU A 44 -0.98 -38.44 31.11
CA LEU A 44 -1.88 -38.44 29.96
C LEU A 44 -2.68 -37.14 29.86
N GLU A 45 -3.23 -36.67 30.98
CA GLU A 45 -3.96 -35.40 31.04
C GLU A 45 -3.06 -34.21 30.71
N VAL A 46 -1.80 -34.19 31.19
CA VAL A 46 -0.83 -33.15 30.81
C VAL A 46 -0.56 -33.16 29.30
N PHE A 47 -0.34 -34.34 28.70
CA PHE A 47 -0.12 -34.45 27.26
C PHE A 47 -1.37 -34.08 26.44
N ALA A 48 -2.56 -34.46 26.91
CA ALA A 48 -3.83 -34.05 26.30
C ALA A 48 -3.99 -32.53 26.35
N TYR A 49 -3.67 -31.88 27.49
CA TYR A 49 -3.71 -30.42 27.61
C TYR A 49 -2.70 -29.72 26.68
N LEU A 50 -1.46 -30.22 26.62
CA LEU A 50 -0.45 -29.67 25.70
C LEU A 50 -0.89 -29.82 24.23
N THR A 51 -1.52 -30.95 23.90
CA THR A 51 -2.01 -31.24 22.55
C THR A 51 -3.20 -30.35 22.21
N ASP A 52 -4.18 -30.18 23.10
CA ASP A 52 -5.32 -29.26 22.95
C ASP A 52 -4.83 -27.81 22.70
N MET A 53 -3.80 -27.37 23.43
CA MET A 53 -3.15 -26.08 23.19
C MET A 53 -2.47 -25.99 21.81
N LEU A 54 -1.88 -27.07 21.31
CA LEU A 54 -1.31 -27.13 19.96
C LEU A 54 -2.40 -27.15 18.88
N LEU A 55 -3.49 -27.89 19.07
CA LEU A 55 -4.64 -27.92 18.16
C LEU A 55 -5.30 -26.55 18.08
N TYR A 56 -5.49 -25.88 19.22
CA TYR A 56 -5.94 -24.49 19.26
C TYR A 56 -5.06 -23.55 18.43
N ARG A 57 -3.74 -23.70 18.51
CA ARG A 57 -2.79 -22.91 17.70
C ARG A 57 -2.79 -23.30 16.22
N LEU A 58 -2.94 -24.58 15.91
CA LEU A 58 -2.97 -25.11 14.55
C LEU A 58 -4.23 -24.65 13.80
N ASN A 59 -5.39 -24.72 14.46
CA ASN A 59 -6.66 -24.22 13.94
C ASN A 59 -6.69 -22.70 13.77
N ARG A 60 -5.73 -22.01 14.38
CA ARG A 60 -5.47 -20.61 14.14
C ARG A 60 -4.34 -20.47 13.12
N LEU A 61 -4.70 -20.57 11.85
CA LEU A 61 -3.83 -20.05 10.79
C LEU A 61 -3.53 -18.58 11.11
N PRO A 62 -2.26 -18.19 11.35
CA PRO A 62 -1.95 -16.80 11.62
C PRO A 62 -2.37 -15.94 10.43
N GLU A 63 -2.84 -14.72 10.67
CA GLU A 63 -3.19 -13.77 9.61
C GLU A 63 -2.08 -13.62 8.56
N LYS A 64 -0.82 -13.71 9.00
CA LYS A 64 0.36 -13.73 8.13
C LYS A 64 0.29 -14.83 7.06
N ALA A 65 -0.18 -16.03 7.38
CA ALA A 65 -0.28 -17.12 6.41
C ALA A 65 -1.28 -16.79 5.29
N TYR A 66 -2.42 -16.21 5.63
CA TYR A 66 -3.39 -15.73 4.63
C TYR A 66 -2.81 -14.64 3.75
N ILE A 67 -2.05 -13.69 4.33
CA ILE A 67 -1.37 -12.65 3.58
C ILE A 67 -0.35 -13.27 2.60
N GLU A 68 0.44 -14.25 3.04
CA GLU A 68 1.39 -14.94 2.14
C GLU A 68 0.68 -15.75 1.05
N PHE A 69 -0.44 -16.43 1.35
CA PHE A 69 -1.23 -17.10 0.32
C PHE A 69 -1.80 -16.12 -0.71
N LEU A 70 -2.32 -14.97 -0.26
CA LEU A 70 -2.76 -13.88 -1.15
C LEU A 70 -1.60 -13.39 -2.02
N ARG A 71 -0.41 -13.18 -1.44
CA ARG A 71 0.79 -12.78 -2.20
C ARG A 71 1.19 -13.82 -3.24
N LEU A 72 1.12 -15.11 -2.91
CA LEU A 72 1.46 -16.20 -3.84
C LEU A 72 0.54 -16.22 -5.06
N ILE A 73 -0.74 -15.86 -4.89
CA ILE A 73 -1.70 -15.73 -5.99
C ILE A 73 -1.69 -14.32 -6.63
N GLY A 74 -0.73 -13.47 -6.28
CA GLY A 74 -0.55 -12.14 -6.87
C GLY A 74 -1.43 -11.04 -6.27
N VAL A 75 -2.22 -11.34 -5.23
CA VAL A 75 -3.08 -10.37 -4.55
C VAL A 75 -2.28 -9.68 -3.44
N ARG A 76 -2.07 -8.38 -3.59
CA ARG A 76 -1.45 -7.52 -2.56
C ARG A 76 -2.52 -6.77 -1.78
N LEU A 77 -2.29 -6.53 -0.49
CA LEU A 77 -3.15 -5.65 0.31
C LEU A 77 -2.91 -4.20 -0.13
N HIS A 78 -3.98 -3.42 -0.26
CA HIS A 78 -3.82 -2.01 -0.56
C HIS A 78 -3.16 -1.25 0.60
N PRO A 79 -2.13 -0.43 0.33
CA PRO A 79 -1.50 0.41 1.34
C PRO A 79 -2.45 1.51 1.85
N PRO A 80 -2.14 2.15 3.00
CA PRO A 80 -2.91 3.30 3.46
C PRO A 80 -2.77 4.48 2.48
N SER A 81 -3.82 5.27 2.29
CA SER A 81 -3.75 6.52 1.52
C SER A 81 -3.60 7.72 2.46
N ALA A 82 -2.82 8.71 2.04
CA ALA A 82 -2.69 9.98 2.74
C ALA A 82 -3.87 10.90 2.42
N ALA A 83 -4.26 11.72 3.39
CA ALA A 83 -5.18 12.82 3.12
C ALA A 83 -4.41 13.96 2.45
N SER A 84 -5.03 14.61 1.48
CA SER A 84 -4.47 15.74 0.74
C SER A 84 -5.28 17.02 0.96
N VAL A 85 -4.60 18.16 0.87
CA VAL A 85 -5.21 19.48 1.02
C VAL A 85 -4.33 20.57 0.41
N ASN A 86 -4.96 21.62 -0.10
CA ASN A 86 -4.28 22.87 -0.41
C ASN A 86 -4.32 23.80 0.81
N LEU A 87 -3.13 24.19 1.27
CA LEU A 87 -2.94 25.13 2.36
C LEU A 87 -2.76 26.53 1.80
N ILE A 88 -3.29 27.53 2.50
CA ILE A 88 -2.98 28.94 2.24
C ILE A 88 -2.02 29.42 3.33
N PHE A 89 -0.82 29.80 2.91
CA PHE A 89 0.14 30.53 3.73
C PHE A 89 -0.11 32.02 3.57
N ARG A 90 -0.21 32.76 4.68
CA ARG A 90 -0.56 34.18 4.70
C ARG A 90 0.45 35.03 5.46
N LEU A 91 0.69 36.23 4.95
CA LEU A 91 1.44 37.29 5.61
C LEU A 91 0.48 38.38 6.08
N ALA A 92 0.70 38.91 7.28
CA ALA A 92 -0.11 40.03 7.79
C ALA A 92 0.02 41.30 6.95
N ARG A 93 1.16 41.49 6.27
CA ARG A 93 1.44 42.62 5.37
C ARG A 93 2.33 42.14 4.21
N PRO A 94 2.21 42.76 3.02
CA PRO A 94 3.10 42.47 1.91
C PRO A 94 4.57 42.73 2.29
N GLN A 95 5.47 41.90 1.77
CA GLN A 95 6.92 42.06 1.93
C GLN A 95 7.57 42.46 0.62
N ASN A 96 8.73 43.12 0.70
CA ASN A 96 9.50 43.56 -0.47
C ASN A 96 10.47 42.48 -0.98
N HIS A 97 10.57 41.34 -0.29
CA HIS A 97 11.36 40.18 -0.68
C HIS A 97 10.47 38.94 -0.70
N PRO A 98 10.81 37.90 -1.48
CA PRO A 98 10.07 36.64 -1.44
C PRO A 98 10.19 35.99 -0.06
N VAL A 99 9.11 35.37 0.41
CA VAL A 99 9.11 34.58 1.64
C VAL A 99 9.02 33.10 1.26
N ASP A 100 10.09 32.37 1.54
CA ASP A 100 10.20 30.97 1.15
C ASP A 100 9.44 30.04 2.10
N ILE A 101 8.75 29.07 1.51
CA ILE A 101 8.06 27.96 2.15
C ILE A 101 8.79 26.70 1.67
N PRO A 102 9.75 26.17 2.46
CA PRO A 102 10.52 25.01 2.06
C PRO A 102 9.63 23.78 1.83
N LYS A 103 10.03 22.91 0.90
CA LYS A 103 9.56 21.53 0.87
C LYS A 103 9.80 20.89 2.24
N GLY A 104 8.85 20.08 2.71
CA GLY A 104 8.98 19.41 3.99
C GLY A 104 8.50 20.22 5.19
N THR A 105 7.97 21.43 4.98
CA THR A 105 7.38 22.25 6.05
C THR A 105 6.22 21.49 6.69
N ARG A 106 6.23 21.36 8.03
CA ARG A 106 5.24 20.57 8.78
C ARG A 106 4.15 21.45 9.39
N ILE A 107 2.89 21.05 9.18
CA ILE A 107 1.66 21.72 9.61
C ILE A 107 0.83 20.75 10.45
N THR A 108 0.19 21.25 11.49
CA THR A 108 -0.64 20.43 12.37
C THR A 108 -1.84 21.22 12.89
N THR A 109 -2.72 20.55 13.62
CA THR A 109 -3.88 21.18 14.25
C THR A 109 -3.49 21.81 15.59
N SER A 110 -4.18 22.87 15.98
CA SER A 110 -3.95 23.56 17.26
C SER A 110 -4.54 22.82 18.47
N ARG A 111 -5.51 21.92 18.25
CA ARG A 111 -6.14 21.11 19.31
C ARG A 111 -6.59 19.76 18.75
N THR A 112 -6.28 18.67 19.46
CA THR A 112 -6.94 17.37 19.28
C THR A 112 -7.89 17.15 20.44
N ASP A 113 -9.20 17.15 20.19
CA ASP A 113 -10.21 16.91 21.23
C ASP A 113 -10.26 15.43 21.68
N SER A 114 -9.46 14.55 21.06
CA SER A 114 -9.64 13.10 21.10
C SER A 114 -8.50 12.29 21.74
N GLY A 115 -7.48 12.94 22.34
CA GLY A 115 -6.33 12.23 22.97
C GLY A 115 -5.42 11.47 21.98
N ALA A 116 -5.74 11.48 20.68
CA ALA A 116 -4.89 10.97 19.62
C ALA A 116 -3.78 11.97 19.28
N GLU A 117 -2.64 11.47 18.80
CA GLU A 117 -1.58 12.32 18.25
C GLU A 117 -2.13 13.18 17.10
N PRO A 118 -1.82 14.49 17.07
CA PRO A 118 -2.33 15.38 16.05
C PRO A 118 -1.76 15.03 14.67
N PRO A 119 -2.58 15.05 13.60
CA PRO A 119 -2.10 14.74 12.26
C PRO A 119 -1.05 15.75 11.82
N ILE A 120 -0.02 15.26 11.12
CA ILE A 120 1.06 16.08 10.57
C ILE A 120 0.91 16.10 9.05
N PHE A 121 0.75 17.30 8.51
CA PHE A 121 0.76 17.59 7.09
C PHE A 121 2.11 18.14 6.68
N VAL A 122 2.55 17.81 5.47
CA VAL A 122 3.85 18.21 4.96
C VAL A 122 3.73 18.76 3.55
N THR A 123 4.38 19.89 3.27
CA THR A 123 4.47 20.47 1.92
C THR A 123 5.36 19.61 1.02
N LEU A 124 4.92 19.36 -0.22
CA LEU A 124 5.63 18.46 -1.14
C LEU A 124 6.66 19.15 -2.02
N GLU A 125 6.52 20.45 -2.18
CA GLU A 125 7.34 21.29 -3.03
C GLU A 125 7.78 22.55 -2.27
N THR A 126 8.87 23.14 -2.73
CA THR A 126 9.27 24.48 -2.27
C THR A 126 8.42 25.50 -3.00
N ALA A 127 7.77 26.38 -2.25
CA ALA A 127 7.00 27.49 -2.76
C ALA A 127 7.51 28.81 -2.17
N SER A 128 7.16 29.93 -2.77
CA SER A 128 7.43 31.26 -2.21
C SER A 128 6.20 32.16 -2.33
N ILE A 129 6.02 33.03 -1.33
CA ILE A 129 5.10 34.16 -1.41
C ILE A 129 5.87 35.28 -2.13
N ASP A 130 5.39 35.64 -3.32
CA ASP A 130 6.04 36.65 -4.16
C ASP A 130 6.06 38.04 -3.49
N PRO A 131 7.05 38.90 -3.78
CA PRO A 131 7.06 40.28 -3.29
C PRO A 131 5.74 41.01 -3.62
N GLY A 132 5.17 41.70 -2.63
CA GLY A 132 3.88 42.38 -2.77
C GLY A 132 2.64 41.49 -2.63
N ALA A 133 2.78 40.17 -2.72
CA ALA A 133 1.71 39.23 -2.39
C ALA A 133 1.56 39.07 -0.86
N THR A 134 0.39 38.63 -0.43
CA THR A 134 0.10 38.35 0.98
C THR A 134 -0.29 36.91 1.23
N GLU A 135 -0.52 36.12 0.18
CA GLU A 135 -0.87 34.72 0.32
C GLU A 135 -0.32 33.86 -0.81
N LYS A 136 -0.11 32.58 -0.51
CA LYS A 136 0.29 31.54 -1.47
C LYS A 136 -0.42 30.24 -1.13
N GLU A 137 -1.00 29.60 -2.15
CA GLU A 137 -1.55 28.26 -2.04
C GLU A 137 -0.45 27.22 -2.28
N VAL A 138 -0.37 26.22 -1.41
CA VAL A 138 0.65 25.15 -1.47
C VAL A 138 0.01 23.81 -1.12
N PHE A 139 0.27 22.78 -1.93
CA PHE A 139 -0.25 21.43 -1.71
C PHE A 139 0.47 20.71 -0.57
N ALA A 140 -0.28 20.01 0.27
CA ALA A 140 0.25 19.26 1.40
C ALA A 140 -0.42 17.88 1.59
N LEU A 141 0.32 16.94 2.15
CA LEU A 141 -0.14 15.59 2.46
C LEU A 141 0.02 15.24 3.93
N HIS A 142 -0.94 14.50 4.47
CA HIS A 142 -0.82 13.83 5.77
C HIS A 142 0.13 12.63 5.67
N CYS A 143 1.43 12.85 5.87
CA CYS A 143 2.46 11.83 5.79
C CYS A 143 3.74 12.25 6.54
N ASP A 144 4.61 11.29 6.83
CA ASP A 144 6.01 11.56 7.15
C ASP A 144 6.84 11.36 5.87
N LEU A 145 7.71 12.33 5.58
CA LEU A 145 8.71 12.22 4.52
C LEU A 145 9.95 11.50 5.04
N ILE A 146 10.38 10.47 4.32
CA ILE A 146 11.66 9.80 4.54
C ILE A 146 12.54 10.06 3.32
N GLU A 147 13.70 10.68 3.56
CA GLU A 147 14.65 11.03 2.52
C GLU A 147 15.84 10.08 2.51
N ALA A 148 16.16 9.55 1.32
CA ALA A 148 17.38 8.82 1.01
C ALA A 148 17.72 7.69 1.99
N GLU A 149 16.73 6.92 2.45
CA GLU A 149 16.98 5.81 3.36
C GLU A 149 17.81 4.73 2.66
N LEU A 150 18.89 4.26 3.30
CA LEU A 150 19.65 3.11 2.81
C LEU A 150 18.85 1.82 3.08
N ALA A 151 18.18 1.30 2.05
CA ALA A 151 17.37 0.08 2.16
C ALA A 151 18.19 -1.20 1.96
N GLY A 152 19.35 -1.11 1.31
CA GLY A 152 20.24 -2.23 1.09
C GLY A 152 21.40 -1.92 0.15
N VAL A 153 22.10 -2.98 -0.25
CA VAL A 153 23.21 -2.93 -1.20
C VAL A 153 22.93 -3.95 -2.31
N GLY A 154 23.24 -3.59 -3.55
CA GLY A 154 23.12 -4.47 -4.69
C GLY A 154 24.08 -5.65 -4.58
N THR A 155 23.62 -6.83 -4.98
CA THR A 155 24.41 -8.06 -4.93
C THR A 155 24.91 -8.50 -6.30
N GLY A 156 24.45 -7.85 -7.38
CA GLY A 156 24.65 -8.30 -8.75
C GLY A 156 23.86 -9.58 -9.11
N LEU A 157 23.03 -10.09 -8.19
CA LEU A 157 22.23 -11.31 -8.39
C LEU A 157 20.76 -10.96 -8.63
N SER A 158 20.09 -11.75 -9.47
CA SER A 158 18.66 -11.62 -9.73
C SER A 158 17.82 -12.02 -8.52
N GLY A 159 16.58 -11.50 -8.47
CA GLY A 159 15.65 -11.78 -7.38
C GLY A 159 16.02 -11.13 -6.06
N LEU A 160 16.96 -10.17 -6.06
CA LEU A 160 17.27 -9.36 -4.88
C LEU A 160 15.98 -8.69 -4.37
N SER A 161 15.83 -8.68 -3.04
CA SER A 161 14.78 -7.89 -2.40
C SER A 161 15.35 -7.14 -1.20
N VAL A 162 14.93 -5.90 -1.04
CA VAL A 162 15.30 -5.03 0.08
C VAL A 162 14.05 -4.59 0.82
N LYS A 163 14.22 -4.13 2.05
CA LYS A 163 13.09 -3.71 2.89
C LYS A 163 13.39 -2.36 3.52
N VAL A 164 12.46 -1.42 3.42
CA VAL A 164 12.54 -0.16 4.16
C VAL A 164 12.30 -0.42 5.66
N SER A 165 12.95 0.38 6.49
CA SER A 165 12.94 0.28 7.95
C SER A 165 11.60 0.70 8.55
N ARG A 166 10.86 1.60 7.90
CA ARG A 166 9.64 2.22 8.45
C ARG A 166 8.42 2.05 7.53
N PRO A 167 7.94 0.82 7.27
CA PRO A 167 6.64 0.61 6.60
C PRO A 167 5.46 1.10 7.48
N PRO A 168 4.26 1.30 6.92
CA PRO A 168 3.91 1.16 5.50
C PRO A 168 4.26 2.40 4.66
N ILE A 169 4.52 2.19 3.38
CA ILE A 169 4.60 3.23 2.34
C ILE A 169 3.15 3.57 1.92
N ILE A 170 2.82 4.84 1.75
CA ILE A 170 1.46 5.25 1.36
C ILE A 170 1.12 4.82 -0.06
N ALA A 171 -0.18 4.76 -0.39
CA ALA A 171 -0.66 4.60 -1.75
C ALA A 171 -0.15 5.74 -2.65
N PRO A 172 0.03 5.49 -3.97
CA PRO A 172 0.32 6.54 -4.93
C PRO A 172 -0.71 7.68 -4.86
N VAL A 173 -0.21 8.91 -4.88
CA VAL A 173 -0.94 10.17 -4.87
C VAL A 173 -0.94 10.82 -6.27
N GLY A 174 -0.21 10.26 -7.23
CA GLY A 174 -0.19 10.68 -8.64
C GLY A 174 0.99 11.58 -9.00
N ASP A 175 1.82 11.94 -8.02
CA ASP A 175 3.10 12.63 -8.21
C ASP A 175 4.22 11.60 -8.42
N GLN A 176 5.21 11.90 -9.28
CA GLN A 176 6.34 11.01 -9.60
C GLN A 176 7.26 10.72 -8.40
N LEU A 177 7.01 11.33 -7.25
CA LEU A 177 7.84 11.26 -6.04
C LEU A 177 7.23 10.49 -4.86
N ASP A 178 6.17 9.71 -5.05
CA ASP A 178 5.55 8.93 -3.97
C ASP A 178 6.45 7.85 -3.39
N LEU A 179 7.23 7.22 -4.27
CA LEU A 179 8.26 6.24 -3.95
C LEU A 179 9.33 6.33 -5.03
N VAL A 180 10.53 6.74 -4.62
CA VAL A 180 11.69 6.78 -5.50
C VAL A 180 12.70 5.76 -4.98
N VAL A 181 13.09 4.83 -5.85
CA VAL A 181 14.15 3.86 -5.57
C VAL A 181 15.33 4.22 -6.45
N GLY A 182 16.40 4.70 -5.83
CA GLY A 182 17.63 5.09 -6.50
C GLY A 182 18.72 4.05 -6.28
N ILE A 183 19.41 3.68 -7.35
CA ILE A 183 20.58 2.78 -7.27
C ILE A 183 21.81 3.58 -7.62
N GLU A 184 22.79 3.52 -6.73
CA GLU A 184 24.08 4.19 -6.90
C GLU A 184 24.67 3.85 -8.27
N THR A 185 24.84 4.87 -9.10
CA THR A 185 25.32 4.76 -10.48
C THR A 185 26.32 5.89 -10.72
N PRO A 186 27.58 5.60 -11.07
CA PRO A 186 28.56 6.62 -11.41
C PRO A 186 28.10 7.46 -12.59
N GLU A 187 28.55 8.71 -12.67
CA GLU A 187 28.25 9.61 -13.78
C GLU A 187 28.65 9.03 -15.14
N GLU A 188 29.74 8.26 -15.19
CA GLU A 188 30.20 7.58 -16.41
C GLU A 188 29.22 6.51 -16.93
N GLU A 189 28.43 5.89 -16.04
CA GLU A 189 27.45 4.85 -16.34
C GLU A 189 26.02 5.42 -16.51
N LEU A 190 25.80 6.67 -16.09
CA LEU A 190 24.56 7.40 -16.32
C LEU A 190 24.47 7.79 -17.81
N GLY A 191 24.02 6.85 -18.64
CA GLY A 191 23.77 7.07 -20.07
C GLY A 191 23.00 8.37 -20.33
N GLY A 192 23.57 9.24 -21.16
CA GLY A 192 23.18 10.65 -21.26
C GLY A 192 21.70 10.96 -21.52
N ILE A 193 21.31 12.18 -21.09
CA ILE A 193 20.08 12.98 -21.27
C ILE A 193 18.73 12.35 -20.86
N SER A 194 18.56 11.03 -20.75
CA SER A 194 17.25 10.42 -20.45
C SER A 194 17.18 9.59 -19.15
N ALA A 195 18.28 9.46 -18.40
CA ALA A 195 18.29 8.77 -17.12
C ALA A 195 17.87 9.74 -16.00
N THR A 196 16.66 9.62 -15.47
CA THR A 196 16.28 10.36 -14.26
C THR A 196 17.18 9.90 -13.11
N ALA A 197 17.95 10.82 -12.53
CA ALA A 197 18.87 10.55 -11.43
C ALA A 197 18.70 11.59 -10.32
N ILE A 198 19.05 11.19 -9.10
CA ILE A 198 19.09 12.06 -7.92
C ILE A 198 20.50 12.05 -7.37
N GLU A 199 21.02 13.23 -7.07
CA GLU A 199 22.25 13.40 -6.29
C GLU A 199 21.91 13.37 -4.80
N TYR A 200 22.68 12.60 -4.03
CA TYR A 200 22.57 12.59 -2.59
C TYR A 200 23.95 12.36 -1.95
N GLY A 201 24.41 13.35 -1.19
CA GLY A 201 25.78 13.40 -0.70
C GLY A 201 26.76 13.60 -1.85
N ASP A 202 27.74 12.72 -1.96
CA ASP A 202 28.79 12.70 -2.98
C ASP A 202 28.50 11.70 -4.11
N LYS A 203 27.28 11.15 -4.18
CA LYS A 203 26.92 10.05 -5.08
C LYS A 203 25.67 10.37 -5.90
N ALA A 204 25.66 9.86 -7.13
CA ALA A 204 24.49 9.88 -8.01
C ALA A 204 23.74 8.55 -7.95
N TYR A 205 22.41 8.62 -8.00
CA TYR A 205 21.51 7.49 -7.93
C TYR A 205 20.57 7.50 -9.14
N ARG A 206 20.66 6.47 -9.99
CA ARG A 206 19.69 6.28 -11.09
C ARG A 206 18.34 5.89 -10.49
N ILE A 207 17.29 6.60 -10.85
CA ILE A 207 15.92 6.27 -10.43
C ILE A 207 15.42 5.10 -11.26
N TRP A 208 14.96 4.07 -10.55
CA TRP A 208 14.26 2.94 -11.16
C TRP A 208 12.76 3.19 -11.07
N ARG A 209 11.99 2.60 -11.99
CA ARG A 209 10.55 2.81 -12.11
C ARG A 209 9.75 1.69 -11.46
N GLU A 210 8.70 2.04 -10.71
CA GLU A 210 7.76 1.07 -10.16
C GLU A 210 6.92 0.44 -11.27
N VAL A 211 6.77 -0.89 -11.22
CA VAL A 211 5.87 -1.66 -12.07
C VAL A 211 5.04 -2.63 -11.23
N ASP A 212 3.88 -3.02 -11.75
CA ASP A 212 3.04 -4.03 -11.10
C ASP A 212 3.70 -5.40 -11.13
N ASN A 213 4.35 -5.74 -12.24
CA ASN A 213 5.06 -7.00 -12.46
C ASN A 213 6.13 -6.83 -13.53
N PHE A 214 6.99 -7.84 -13.70
CA PHE A 214 8.10 -7.80 -14.65
C PHE A 214 7.74 -8.26 -16.08
N ASN A 215 6.45 -8.34 -16.43
CA ASN A 215 6.02 -8.72 -17.78
C ASN A 215 5.82 -7.48 -18.66
N ASN A 216 6.03 -7.61 -19.97
CA ASN A 216 5.81 -6.56 -20.97
C ASN A 216 6.48 -5.22 -20.61
N LEU A 217 7.68 -5.29 -20.04
CA LEU A 217 8.53 -4.14 -19.82
C LEU A 217 8.90 -3.60 -21.21
N GLY A 218 8.59 -2.32 -21.48
CA GLY A 218 8.99 -1.67 -22.73
C GLY A 218 10.52 -1.53 -22.83
N GLU A 219 10.99 -0.44 -23.43
CA GLU A 219 12.44 -0.23 -23.61
C GLU A 219 13.18 0.00 -22.28
N ASP A 220 12.52 0.63 -21.32
CA ASP A 220 13.09 0.87 -19.99
C ASP A 220 12.95 -0.36 -19.08
N ARG A 221 14.09 -1.02 -18.85
CA ARG A 221 14.24 -2.22 -18.01
C ARG A 221 14.73 -1.93 -16.59
N PHE A 222 14.96 -0.66 -16.22
CA PHE A 222 15.34 -0.27 -14.85
C PHE A 222 14.11 -0.15 -13.97
N VAL A 223 13.56 -1.30 -13.56
CA VAL A 223 12.26 -1.38 -12.91
C VAL A 223 12.30 -2.22 -11.63
N TYR A 224 11.38 -1.93 -10.72
CA TYR A 224 11.17 -2.71 -9.51
C TYR A 224 9.69 -2.92 -9.23
N VAL A 225 9.39 -3.93 -8.42
CA VAL A 225 8.04 -4.19 -7.88
C VAL A 225 8.07 -3.92 -6.39
N VAL A 226 7.03 -3.32 -5.82
CA VAL A 226 6.96 -3.02 -4.38
C VAL A 226 5.71 -3.61 -3.72
N ASP A 227 5.88 -4.13 -2.51
CA ASP A 227 4.81 -4.31 -1.54
C ASP A 227 4.87 -3.13 -0.56
N ARG A 228 4.04 -2.10 -0.81
CA ARG A 228 4.03 -0.86 -0.04
C ARG A 228 3.63 -1.06 1.42
N LEU A 229 2.73 -2.02 1.69
CA LEU A 229 2.30 -2.33 3.06
C LEU A 229 3.44 -2.97 3.87
N ALA A 230 4.16 -3.93 3.28
CA ALA A 230 5.32 -4.55 3.91
C ALA A 230 6.59 -3.71 3.85
N GLY A 231 6.63 -2.71 2.97
CA GLY A 231 7.82 -1.93 2.65
C GLY A 231 8.90 -2.76 1.95
N LYS A 232 8.52 -3.77 1.17
CA LYS A 232 9.47 -4.67 0.51
C LYS A 232 9.56 -4.34 -0.98
N ILE A 233 10.78 -4.09 -1.46
CA ILE A 233 11.08 -3.78 -2.85
C ILE A 233 11.76 -5.02 -3.45
N PHE A 234 11.28 -5.43 -4.62
CA PHE A 234 11.74 -6.61 -5.34
C PHE A 234 12.34 -6.16 -6.67
N PHE A 235 13.51 -6.71 -6.97
CA PHE A 235 14.17 -6.57 -8.27
C PHE A 235 13.96 -7.82 -9.11
N ALA A 236 14.22 -7.71 -10.41
CA ALA A 236 13.83 -8.72 -11.38
C ALA A 236 14.43 -10.10 -11.04
N PRO A 237 13.60 -11.18 -11.00
CA PRO A 237 14.10 -12.54 -10.92
C PRO A 237 14.65 -12.98 -12.28
N SER A 238 15.41 -14.09 -12.27
CA SER A 238 15.77 -14.80 -13.50
C SER A 238 14.80 -15.94 -13.76
N ILE A 239 14.38 -16.09 -15.02
CA ILE A 239 13.58 -17.22 -15.48
C ILE A 239 14.18 -17.82 -16.75
N SER A 240 14.02 -19.13 -16.93
CA SER A 240 14.31 -19.77 -18.23
C SER A 240 13.14 -19.54 -19.17
N MET A 241 13.39 -18.84 -20.27
CA MET A 241 12.37 -18.61 -21.30
C MET A 241 12.14 -19.85 -22.15
N VAL A 242 10.89 -20.07 -22.56
CA VAL A 242 10.54 -21.10 -23.56
C VAL A 242 10.89 -20.55 -24.94
N LEU A 243 11.73 -21.27 -25.67
CA LEU A 243 12.11 -20.98 -27.04
C LEU A 243 10.95 -21.28 -27.99
N SER A 244 11.00 -20.75 -29.21
CA SER A 244 9.95 -20.91 -30.22
C SER A 244 9.69 -22.37 -30.64
N ASP A 245 10.62 -23.27 -30.34
CA ASP A 245 10.52 -24.72 -30.55
C ASP A 245 9.93 -25.49 -29.34
N GLY A 246 9.53 -24.78 -28.28
CA GLY A 246 8.97 -25.35 -27.05
C GLY A 246 10.01 -25.83 -26.04
N SER A 247 11.31 -25.73 -26.33
CA SER A 247 12.38 -26.08 -25.39
C SER A 247 12.65 -24.93 -24.40
N LEU A 248 13.19 -25.24 -23.22
CA LEU A 248 13.62 -24.21 -22.27
C LEU A 248 15.04 -23.74 -22.62
N LYS A 249 15.24 -22.42 -22.65
CA LYS A 249 16.59 -21.84 -22.72
C LYS A 249 17.37 -22.26 -21.47
N GLY A 250 18.52 -22.89 -21.67
CA GLY A 250 19.29 -23.53 -20.60
C GLY A 250 19.89 -22.59 -19.56
N ILE A 251 19.94 -21.29 -19.84
CA ILE A 251 20.45 -20.26 -18.92
C ILE A 251 19.29 -19.34 -18.56
N PRO A 252 18.87 -19.29 -17.28
CA PRO A 252 17.89 -18.32 -16.81
C PRO A 252 18.38 -16.89 -17.04
N GLU A 253 17.52 -16.04 -17.61
CA GLU A 253 17.82 -14.63 -17.87
C GLU A 253 16.98 -13.75 -16.96
N ALA A 254 17.56 -12.64 -16.53
CA ALA A 254 16.86 -11.65 -15.73
C ALA A 254 15.72 -11.01 -16.53
N LEU A 255 14.54 -10.89 -15.92
CA LEU A 255 13.39 -10.25 -16.56
C LEU A 255 13.60 -8.75 -16.80
N ALA A 256 14.42 -8.10 -15.97
CA ALA A 256 14.78 -6.68 -16.07
C ALA A 256 16.21 -6.47 -15.57
N GLU A 257 16.67 -5.22 -15.50
CA GLU A 257 17.98 -4.88 -14.96
C GLU A 257 18.11 -5.30 -13.49
N ILE A 258 19.34 -5.60 -13.07
CA ILE A 258 19.67 -6.05 -11.71
C ILE A 258 20.54 -5.00 -11.03
N PRO A 259 20.29 -4.68 -9.73
CA PRO A 259 21.17 -3.83 -8.94
C PRO A 259 22.62 -4.36 -8.98
N PRO A 260 23.59 -3.60 -9.51
CA PRO A 260 24.97 -4.05 -9.58
C PRO A 260 25.54 -4.31 -8.18
N ALA A 261 26.53 -5.21 -8.11
CA ALA A 261 27.18 -5.54 -6.85
C ALA A 261 27.78 -4.30 -6.18
N ASP A 262 27.68 -4.23 -4.86
CA ASP A 262 28.28 -3.19 -4.01
C ASP A 262 27.74 -1.76 -4.24
N ARG A 263 26.62 -1.60 -4.96
CA ARG A 263 25.93 -0.32 -5.15
C ARG A 263 24.90 -0.07 -4.06
N GLN A 264 24.88 1.12 -3.46
CA GLN A 264 23.84 1.48 -2.50
C GLN A 264 22.46 1.56 -3.16
N ILE A 265 21.46 1.03 -2.47
CA ILE A 265 20.06 1.15 -2.84
C ILE A 265 19.41 2.11 -1.83
N ARG A 266 19.07 3.31 -2.29
CA ARG A 266 18.43 4.34 -1.47
C ARG A 266 16.98 4.56 -1.87
N VAL A 267 16.15 4.87 -0.88
CA VAL A 267 14.70 5.00 -1.07
C VAL A 267 14.21 6.30 -0.46
N TRP A 268 13.48 7.08 -1.24
CA TRP A 268 12.74 8.25 -0.80
C TRP A 268 11.26 7.90 -0.86
N TYR A 269 10.56 8.04 0.26
CA TYR A 269 9.17 7.60 0.31
C TYR A 269 8.38 8.37 1.35
N ARG A 270 7.07 8.35 1.14
CA ARG A 270 6.07 8.87 2.07
C ARG A 270 5.51 7.70 2.86
N ARG A 271 5.51 7.81 4.19
CA ARG A 271 4.86 6.85 5.09
C ARG A 271 3.78 7.53 5.90
N GLY A 272 2.99 6.72 6.59
CA GLY A 272 1.88 7.23 7.39
C GLY A 272 0.62 7.32 6.56
N GLY A 273 -0.09 8.44 6.63
CA GLY A 273 -1.43 8.54 6.07
C GLY A 273 -2.49 7.91 6.98
N GLY A 274 -3.60 7.47 6.40
CA GLY A 274 -4.72 6.94 7.16
C GLY A 274 -5.82 7.96 7.45
N PRO A 275 -6.89 7.51 8.11
CA PRO A 275 -8.11 8.28 8.28
C PRO A 275 -7.94 9.50 9.20
N ASN A 276 -6.94 9.49 10.08
CA ASN A 276 -6.63 10.60 10.98
C ASN A 276 -6.22 11.88 10.24
N GLY A 277 -5.80 11.76 8.98
CA GLY A 277 -5.53 12.90 8.12
C GLY A 277 -6.79 13.61 7.62
N ASN A 278 -7.98 13.02 7.75
CA ASN A 278 -9.20 13.70 7.29
C ASN A 278 -9.61 14.76 8.30
N VAL A 279 -9.34 16.03 7.99
CA VAL A 279 -9.62 17.16 8.86
C VAL A 279 -10.59 18.14 8.21
N THR A 280 -11.41 18.80 9.02
CA THR A 280 -12.32 19.84 8.52
C THR A 280 -11.54 21.09 8.08
N ALA A 281 -12.20 21.96 7.32
CA ALA A 281 -11.66 23.27 6.98
C ALA A 281 -11.26 24.06 8.23
N ASN A 282 -10.21 24.88 8.10
CA ASN A 282 -9.67 25.82 9.09
C ASN A 282 -9.13 25.18 10.38
N LEU A 283 -8.80 23.89 10.37
CA LEU A 283 -8.23 23.18 11.52
C LEU A 283 -6.69 23.14 11.51
N LEU A 284 -6.08 23.17 10.32
CA LEU A 284 -4.63 23.15 10.13
C LEU A 284 -4.06 24.57 10.23
N THR A 285 -3.89 25.03 11.46
CA THR A 285 -3.50 26.42 11.76
C THR A 285 -2.13 26.56 12.42
N ASN A 286 -1.45 25.47 12.74
CA ASN A 286 -0.20 25.49 13.49
C ASN A 286 0.98 25.00 12.63
N LEU A 287 2.02 25.82 12.51
CA LEU A 287 3.29 25.46 11.88
C LEU A 287 4.21 24.81 12.92
N LYS A 288 4.55 23.53 12.73
CA LYS A 288 5.56 22.85 13.55
C LYS A 288 6.97 23.34 13.21
N ASP A 289 7.17 23.79 11.97
CA ASP A 289 8.38 24.46 11.50
C ASP A 289 8.05 25.95 11.32
N PRO A 290 8.30 26.81 12.32
CA PRO A 290 7.84 28.20 12.28
C PRO A 290 8.47 28.98 11.12
N LEU A 291 7.63 29.64 10.33
CA LEU A 291 8.03 30.57 9.29
C LEU A 291 7.75 32.01 9.77
N PRO A 292 8.76 32.88 9.89
CA PRO A 292 8.59 34.21 10.48
C PRO A 292 7.52 35.05 9.77
N GLY A 293 6.50 35.50 10.52
CA GLY A 293 5.44 36.37 10.01
C GLY A 293 4.42 35.68 9.10
N VAL A 294 4.51 34.35 8.95
CA VAL A 294 3.62 33.55 8.11
C VAL A 294 2.65 32.76 9.00
N GLU A 295 1.36 32.87 8.67
CA GLU A 295 0.30 32.03 9.21
C GLU A 295 -0.12 31.00 8.16
N VAL A 296 -0.75 29.90 8.59
CA VAL A 296 -1.24 28.86 7.68
C VAL A 296 -2.69 28.53 8.01
N THR A 297 -3.47 28.21 6.98
CA THR A 297 -4.83 27.68 7.14
C THR A 297 -5.18 26.74 5.98
N ASN A 298 -6.15 25.86 6.18
CA ASN A 298 -6.76 25.06 5.12
C ASN A 298 -8.22 25.51 4.87
N PRO A 299 -8.49 26.32 3.83
CA PRO A 299 -9.85 26.79 3.56
C PRO A 299 -10.84 25.66 3.22
N LYS A 300 -10.33 24.56 2.65
CA LYS A 300 -11.07 23.34 2.35
C LYS A 300 -10.69 22.21 3.31
N PRO A 301 -11.56 21.23 3.55
CA PRO A 301 -11.21 20.05 4.33
C PRO A 301 -10.07 19.26 3.66
N ALA A 302 -9.25 18.58 4.47
CA ALA A 302 -8.34 17.56 3.96
C ALA A 302 -9.08 16.23 3.84
N THR A 303 -8.95 15.56 2.69
CA THR A 303 -9.70 14.34 2.38
C THR A 303 -8.82 13.30 1.69
N GLY A 304 -9.31 12.07 1.53
CA GLY A 304 -8.60 10.99 0.84
C GLY A 304 -7.77 10.07 1.75
N GLY A 305 -7.67 10.41 3.04
CA GLY A 305 -7.00 9.57 4.04
C GLY A 305 -7.76 8.28 4.29
N ARG A 306 -7.16 7.13 4.01
CA ARG A 306 -7.76 5.80 4.24
C ARG A 306 -6.79 4.86 4.92
N ALA A 307 -7.31 4.03 5.82
CA ALA A 307 -6.54 2.98 6.46
C ALA A 307 -6.04 1.97 5.42
N ALA A 308 -4.97 1.24 5.77
CA ALA A 308 -4.57 0.08 4.99
C ALA A 308 -5.74 -0.90 4.88
N GLU A 309 -5.79 -1.65 3.78
CA GLU A 309 -6.83 -2.64 3.60
C GLU A 309 -6.76 -3.72 4.67
N SER A 310 -7.93 -4.12 5.19
CA SER A 310 -8.03 -5.22 6.14
C SER A 310 -7.87 -6.57 5.44
N LEU A 311 -7.36 -7.56 6.17
CA LEU A 311 -7.23 -8.92 5.65
C LEU A 311 -8.58 -9.51 5.21
N ASP A 312 -9.66 -9.28 5.97
CA ASP A 312 -11.00 -9.78 5.59
C ASP A 312 -11.46 -9.22 4.24
N ASN A 313 -11.22 -7.93 3.98
CA ASN A 313 -11.55 -7.34 2.70
C ASN A 313 -10.67 -7.92 1.57
N ALA A 314 -9.37 -8.06 1.81
CA ALA A 314 -8.44 -8.64 0.83
C ALA A 314 -8.81 -10.10 0.47
N LEU A 315 -9.26 -10.91 1.43
CA LEU A 315 -9.73 -12.27 1.19
C LEU A 315 -11.02 -12.33 0.37
N ARG A 316 -11.89 -11.31 0.46
CA ARG A 316 -13.10 -11.20 -0.37
C ARG A 316 -12.77 -10.68 -1.78
N ARG A 317 -11.83 -9.73 -1.88
CA ARG A 317 -11.38 -9.13 -3.13
C ARG A 317 -10.52 -10.08 -3.97
N GLY A 318 -9.61 -10.82 -3.35
CA GLY A 318 -8.60 -11.63 -4.03
C GLY A 318 -9.15 -12.58 -5.10
N PRO A 319 -10.21 -13.38 -4.82
CA PRO A 319 -10.85 -14.20 -5.84
C PRO A 319 -11.36 -13.39 -7.03
N GLN A 320 -11.96 -12.22 -6.80
CA GLN A 320 -12.50 -11.37 -7.86
C GLN A 320 -11.39 -10.81 -8.77
N GLU A 321 -10.23 -10.45 -8.19
CA GLU A 321 -9.06 -10.03 -8.96
C GLU A 321 -8.43 -11.16 -9.77
N LEU A 322 -8.35 -12.36 -9.21
CA LEU A 322 -7.88 -13.52 -9.98
C LEU A 322 -8.76 -13.81 -11.20
N HIS A 323 -10.06 -13.58 -11.10
CA HIS A 323 -10.99 -13.74 -12.21
C HIS A 323 -10.92 -12.58 -13.24
N SER A 324 -10.38 -11.43 -12.86
CA SER A 324 -10.18 -10.27 -13.73
C SER A 324 -8.70 -10.17 -14.09
N LEU A 325 -8.28 -10.92 -15.11
CA LEU A 325 -6.87 -11.09 -15.50
C LEU A 325 -6.21 -9.82 -16.07
N HIS A 326 -6.14 -8.71 -15.31
CA HIS A 326 -5.43 -7.44 -15.62
C HIS A 326 -5.53 -6.97 -17.10
N ARG A 327 -6.59 -7.39 -17.79
CA ARG A 327 -6.92 -7.13 -19.18
C ARG A 327 -8.39 -6.83 -19.17
N ALA A 328 -8.73 -5.61 -19.52
CA ALA A 328 -10.11 -5.20 -19.64
C ALA A 328 -10.72 -5.84 -20.88
N VAL A 329 -11.50 -6.91 -20.71
CA VAL A 329 -12.20 -7.57 -21.82
C VAL A 329 -13.70 -7.36 -21.70
N THR A 330 -14.23 -7.55 -20.49
CA THR A 330 -15.65 -7.31 -20.18
C THR A 330 -15.83 -5.92 -19.57
N ALA A 331 -17.04 -5.37 -19.65
CA ALA A 331 -17.37 -4.13 -18.95
C ALA A 331 -17.02 -4.18 -17.45
N ARG A 332 -17.21 -5.35 -16.82
CA ARG A 332 -16.85 -5.55 -15.41
C ARG A 332 -15.35 -5.42 -15.15
N ASP A 333 -14.50 -5.81 -16.10
CA ASP A 333 -13.05 -5.65 -15.96
C ASP A 333 -12.65 -4.17 -16.01
N PHE A 334 -13.29 -3.37 -16.88
CA PHE A 334 -13.10 -1.91 -16.88
C PHE A 334 -13.52 -1.27 -15.56
N GLU A 335 -14.62 -1.75 -14.95
CA GLU A 335 -15.05 -1.27 -13.63
C GLU A 335 -14.02 -1.56 -12.54
N LEU A 336 -13.45 -2.77 -12.54
CA LEU A 336 -12.46 -3.20 -11.55
C LEU A 336 -11.16 -2.40 -11.67
N ILE A 337 -10.64 -2.26 -12.90
CA ILE A 337 -9.41 -1.50 -13.17
C ILE A 337 -9.58 -0.03 -12.77
N ALA A 338 -10.70 0.60 -13.15
CA ALA A 338 -10.92 2.01 -12.84
C ALA A 338 -11.20 2.26 -11.35
N LYS A 339 -11.67 1.26 -10.59
CA LYS A 339 -11.81 1.36 -9.14
C LYS A 339 -10.46 1.21 -8.41
N GLN A 340 -9.50 0.50 -9.00
CA GLN A 340 -8.17 0.30 -8.44
C GLN A 340 -7.21 1.46 -8.72
N SER A 341 -7.39 2.18 -9.84
CA SER A 341 -6.47 3.23 -10.27
C SER A 341 -6.38 4.41 -9.30
N SER A 342 -7.43 4.67 -8.52
CA SER A 342 -7.44 5.75 -7.55
C SER A 342 -8.28 5.42 -6.32
N GLY A 343 -7.69 5.70 -5.16
CA GLY A 343 -8.38 5.63 -3.88
C GLY A 343 -9.54 6.63 -3.73
N ALA A 344 -9.62 7.64 -4.60
CA ALA A 344 -10.69 8.62 -4.59
C ALA A 344 -12.01 8.08 -5.17
N VAL A 345 -12.01 6.90 -5.83
CA VAL A 345 -13.19 6.32 -6.50
C VAL A 345 -13.92 5.34 -5.58
N ASP A 346 -15.21 5.58 -5.33
CA ASP A 346 -16.06 4.78 -4.43
C ASP A 346 -16.93 3.78 -5.19
N ARG A 347 -17.51 4.22 -6.32
CA ARG A 347 -18.32 3.38 -7.21
C ARG A 347 -17.91 3.59 -8.67
N VAL A 348 -18.00 2.53 -9.45
CA VAL A 348 -17.72 2.54 -10.88
C VAL A 348 -18.82 1.77 -11.59
N HIS A 349 -19.20 2.25 -12.77
CA HIS A 349 -20.03 1.50 -13.69
C HIS A 349 -19.49 1.62 -15.11
N ALA A 350 -19.35 0.52 -15.84
CA ALA A 350 -18.90 0.55 -17.23
C ALA A 350 -19.88 -0.20 -18.12
N PHE A 351 -19.99 0.26 -19.37
CA PHE A 351 -20.82 -0.37 -20.39
C PHE A 351 -20.24 -0.09 -21.78
N THR A 352 -20.58 -0.94 -22.75
CA THR A 352 -20.23 -0.68 -24.15
C THR A 352 -21.26 0.29 -24.73
N LYS A 353 -20.82 1.30 -25.48
CA LYS A 353 -21.75 2.24 -26.13
C LYS A 353 -22.69 1.52 -27.11
N SER A 354 -22.24 0.41 -27.70
CA SER A 354 -23.05 -0.43 -28.59
C SER A 354 -24.21 -1.16 -27.89
N MET A 355 -24.14 -1.38 -26.57
CA MET A 355 -25.28 -1.91 -25.80
C MET A 355 -26.36 -0.86 -25.55
N MET A 356 -25.99 0.43 -25.51
CA MET A 356 -26.93 1.54 -25.28
C MET A 356 -27.45 2.12 -26.59
N TRP A 357 -26.67 2.07 -27.67
CA TRP A 357 -27.05 2.62 -28.96
C TRP A 357 -26.44 1.83 -30.13
N SER A 358 -27.31 1.41 -31.06
CA SER A 358 -26.97 0.53 -32.18
C SER A 358 -25.98 1.12 -33.21
N HIS A 359 -25.79 2.45 -33.24
CA HIS A 359 -24.88 3.12 -34.18
C HIS A 359 -23.55 3.55 -33.52
N ALA A 360 -23.33 3.20 -32.25
CA ALA A 360 -22.07 3.51 -31.59
C ALA A 360 -20.91 2.71 -32.21
N SER A 361 -19.73 3.33 -32.28
CA SER A 361 -18.51 2.67 -32.72
C SER A 361 -18.24 1.39 -31.90
N PRO A 362 -18.11 0.22 -32.55
CA PRO A 362 -17.74 -1.01 -31.87
C PRO A 362 -16.40 -0.87 -31.14
N GLY A 363 -16.29 -1.47 -29.96
CA GLY A 363 -15.07 -1.41 -29.13
C GLY A 363 -14.98 -0.20 -28.20
N THR A 364 -15.90 0.76 -28.28
CA THR A 364 -15.93 1.91 -27.35
C THR A 364 -16.63 1.53 -26.05
N VAL A 365 -15.90 1.61 -24.94
CA VAL A 365 -16.39 1.42 -23.56
C VAL A 365 -16.48 2.78 -22.89
N GLU A 366 -17.59 3.04 -22.21
CA GLU A 366 -17.79 4.22 -21.38
C GLU A 366 -17.73 3.79 -19.92
N VAL A 367 -16.97 4.52 -19.10
CA VAL A 367 -16.75 4.23 -17.67
C VAL A 367 -17.20 5.44 -16.87
N LEU A 368 -18.17 5.24 -15.99
CA LEU A 368 -18.70 6.25 -15.07
C LEU A 368 -18.07 6.06 -13.69
N LEU A 369 -17.44 7.11 -13.18
CA LEU A 369 -16.76 7.12 -11.88
C LEU A 369 -17.55 7.96 -10.88
N VAL A 370 -17.68 7.46 -9.66
CA VAL A 370 -18.28 8.17 -8.53
C VAL A 370 -17.21 8.34 -7.45
N PRO A 371 -16.85 9.58 -7.08
CA PRO A 371 -15.85 9.81 -6.04
C PRO A 371 -16.36 9.41 -4.65
N HIS A 372 -15.42 9.20 -3.72
CA HIS A 372 -15.72 8.90 -2.33
C HIS A 372 -16.27 10.11 -1.60
N ILE A 373 -17.51 9.96 -1.12
CA ILE A 373 -18.22 10.97 -0.34
C ILE A 373 -18.30 10.49 1.11
N PRO A 374 -17.88 11.28 2.11
CA PRO A 374 -18.01 10.92 3.53
C PRO A 374 -19.46 10.62 3.93
N GLU A 375 -19.68 9.66 4.82
CA GLU A 375 -21.04 9.26 5.26
C GLU A 375 -21.86 10.42 5.82
N THR A 376 -21.23 11.37 6.50
CA THR A 376 -21.87 12.58 7.04
C THR A 376 -22.49 13.48 5.97
N GLN A 377 -22.11 13.31 4.70
CA GLN A 377 -22.61 14.08 3.56
C GLN A 377 -23.55 13.25 2.66
N ARG A 378 -23.80 11.98 3.00
CA ARG A 378 -24.75 11.11 2.29
C ARG A 378 -26.13 11.25 2.94
N ALA A 379 -27.09 11.87 2.25
CA ALA A 379 -28.46 11.97 2.75
C ALA A 379 -29.20 10.65 2.49
N ASN A 380 -29.31 9.80 3.52
CA ASN A 380 -30.07 8.53 3.47
C ASN A 380 -29.75 7.65 2.24
N GLU A 381 -28.47 7.46 1.92
CA GLU A 381 -27.96 6.68 0.76
C GLU A 381 -28.06 7.36 -0.63
N TRP A 382 -28.67 8.54 -0.73
CA TRP A 382 -28.76 9.31 -1.97
C TRP A 382 -27.75 10.46 -1.97
N VAL A 383 -27.15 10.70 -3.13
CA VAL A 383 -26.16 11.77 -3.35
C VAL A 383 -26.68 12.69 -4.44
N LYS A 384 -26.68 14.00 -4.19
CA LYS A 384 -27.01 15.01 -5.19
C LYS A 384 -25.84 15.24 -6.16
N ALA A 385 -26.14 15.54 -7.42
CA ALA A 385 -25.13 15.84 -8.44
C ALA A 385 -24.18 16.99 -8.04
N GLU A 386 -24.68 18.01 -7.34
CA GLU A 386 -23.86 19.11 -6.83
C GLU A 386 -22.77 18.63 -5.87
N ILE A 387 -23.08 17.64 -5.02
CA ILE A 387 -22.12 17.05 -4.08
C ILE A 387 -21.05 16.25 -4.84
N LEU A 388 -21.43 15.54 -5.91
CA LEU A 388 -20.49 14.81 -6.76
C LEU A 388 -19.47 15.74 -7.42
N HIS A 389 -19.91 16.89 -7.96
CA HIS A 389 -19.01 17.86 -8.59
C HIS A 389 -18.07 18.54 -7.58
N VAL A 390 -18.49 18.73 -6.33
CA VAL A 390 -17.63 19.30 -5.28
C VAL A 390 -16.49 18.35 -4.90
N HIS A 391 -16.72 17.04 -4.98
CA HIS A 391 -15.74 15.99 -4.66
C HIS A 391 -15.06 15.41 -5.92
N GLU A 392 -15.26 16.02 -7.08
CA GLU A 392 -14.59 15.65 -8.32
C GLU A 392 -13.11 16.05 -8.24
N THR A 393 -12.23 15.08 -8.47
CA THR A 393 -10.77 15.28 -8.48
C THR A 393 -10.28 15.26 -9.93
N GLU A 394 -9.26 16.05 -10.28
CA GLU A 394 -8.67 16.02 -11.64
C GLU A 394 -8.36 14.60 -12.17
N PRO A 395 -7.82 13.65 -11.38
CA PRO A 395 -7.58 12.28 -11.84
C PRO A 395 -8.84 11.46 -12.19
N ALA A 396 -10.04 11.94 -11.82
CA ALA A 396 -11.32 11.29 -12.08
C ALA A 396 -12.11 11.94 -13.23
N ARG A 397 -11.57 13.02 -13.82
CA ARG A 397 -12.14 13.78 -14.94
C ARG A 397 -11.40 13.43 -16.22
#